data_AF-A0A8T3XD83-F1
#
_entry.id   AF-A0A8T3XD83-F1
#
_cell.length_a   1.000
_cell.length_b   1.000
_cell.length_c   1.000
_cell.angle_alpha   90.00
_cell.angle_beta   90.00
_cell.angle_gamma   90.00
#
_symmetry.space_group_name_H-M   'P 1'
#
loop_
_entity.id
_entity.type
_entity.pdbx_description
1 polymer ?
#
loop_
_entity_poly.entity_id
_entity_poly.type
_entity_poly.pdbx_seq_one_letter_code
_entity_poly.pdbx_strand_id
1 'polypeptide(L)'
;MVKKRGKGVPAIIGISGFVLIFLSLIAIFNNVHNWHFLAAIGVWFFSDYLASKKTKDTALQILMRDKKKFLKLYFIMFLIGIIIEIIGRFILQFWSYSFINSPIFELVLLIYYPFILFSFRELYVAFTRATEKKWMAMIIVMLIGVLLWQVGGFFSGDWDYQVQSYSNLKLFNLHFFFIIGSALLVLIPVYVYRNIFNLKE
;
A
#
# COMPACT_ATOMS: atom_id res chain seq x y z
N MET A 1 18.80 -29.94 15.31
CA MET A 1 19.19 -28.67 14.66
C MET A 1 18.22 -27.56 15.07
N VAL A 2 18.63 -26.69 15.99
CA VAL A 2 17.84 -25.51 16.39
C VAL A 2 17.93 -24.49 15.25
N LYS A 3 16.87 -24.33 14.45
CA LYS A 3 16.75 -23.22 13.49
C LYS A 3 16.89 -21.91 14.26
N LYS A 4 18.06 -21.26 14.18
CA LYS A 4 18.28 -19.90 14.67
C LYS A 4 17.08 -19.05 14.25
N ARG A 5 16.28 -18.57 15.22
CA ARG A 5 15.21 -17.62 14.95
C ARG A 5 15.89 -16.37 14.40
N GLY A 6 15.82 -16.15 13.09
CA GLY A 6 16.21 -14.89 12.47
C GLY A 6 15.55 -13.76 13.25
N LYS A 7 16.33 -12.72 13.58
CA LYS A 7 15.85 -11.57 14.36
C LYS A 7 14.65 -10.97 13.61
N GLY A 8 13.53 -10.78 14.33
CA GLY A 8 12.36 -10.08 13.80
C GLY A 8 12.72 -8.63 13.46
N VAL A 9 11.79 -7.90 12.86
CA VAL A 9 11.98 -6.46 12.65
C VAL A 9 12.11 -5.77 14.02
N PRO A 10 13.19 -5.01 14.28
CA PRO A 10 13.36 -4.33 15.55
C PRO A 10 12.19 -3.41 15.88
N ALA A 11 11.78 -3.37 17.15
CA ALA A 11 10.67 -2.51 17.60
C ALA A 11 10.88 -1.03 17.28
N ILE A 12 12.14 -0.57 17.25
CA ILE A 12 12.48 0.81 16.87
C ILE A 12 12.01 1.16 15.45
N ILE A 13 11.97 0.19 14.53
CA ILE A 13 11.46 0.41 13.18
C ILE A 13 9.95 0.58 13.20
N GLY A 14 9.24 -0.26 13.95
CA GLY A 14 7.79 -0.10 14.15
C GLY A 14 7.42 1.23 14.80
N ILE A 15 8.16 1.66 15.82
CA ILE A 15 7.98 2.97 16.47
C ILE A 15 8.26 4.09 15.48
N SER A 16 9.36 4.02 14.72
CA SER A 16 9.66 5.02 13.68
C SER A 16 8.56 5.10 12.63
N GLY A 17 7.98 3.96 12.23
CA GLY A 17 6.84 3.92 11.31
C GLY A 17 5.63 4.65 11.87
N PHE A 18 5.29 4.41 13.14
CA PHE A 18 4.20 5.12 13.81
C PHE A 18 4.47 6.63 13.91
N VAL A 19 5.69 7.04 14.25
CA VAL A 19 6.09 8.46 14.31
C VAL A 19 5.97 9.12 12.93
N LEU A 20 6.40 8.46 11.86
CA LEU A 20 6.27 8.98 10.50
C LEU A 20 4.81 9.14 10.07
N ILE A 21 3.94 8.19 10.43
CA ILE A 21 2.48 8.33 10.21
C ILE A 21 1.96 9.56 10.96
N PHE A 22 2.31 9.71 12.24
CA PHE A 22 1.87 10.86 13.04
C PHE A 22 2.38 12.20 12.47
N LEU A 23 3.65 12.26 12.05
CA LEU A 23 4.21 13.43 11.38
C LEU A 23 3.52 13.72 10.04
N SER A 24 3.12 12.70 9.30
CA SER A 24 2.33 12.88 8.07
C SER A 24 0.98 13.52 8.34
N LEU A 25 0.30 13.15 9.44
CA LEU A 25 -0.96 13.78 9.85
C LEU A 25 -0.74 15.24 10.26
N ILE A 26 0.31 15.54 11.01
CA ILE A 26 0.66 16.94 11.33
C ILE A 26 0.94 17.73 10.05
N ALA A 27 1.70 17.15 9.10
CA ALA A 27 2.02 17.78 7.83
C ALA A 27 0.74 18.05 7.00
N ILE A 28 -0.22 17.14 7.00
CA ILE A 28 -1.55 17.33 6.40
C ILE A 28 -2.25 18.56 6.99
N PHE A 29 -2.37 18.66 8.32
CA PHE A 29 -3.07 19.77 8.97
C PHE A 29 -2.35 21.13 8.82
N ASN A 30 -1.06 21.11 8.47
CA ASN A 30 -0.28 22.31 8.19
C ASN A 30 -0.12 22.60 6.69
N ASN A 31 -0.87 21.91 5.81
CA ASN A 31 -0.80 22.06 4.35
C ASN A 31 0.62 21.92 3.77
N VAL A 32 1.45 21.05 4.39
CA VAL A 32 2.80 20.78 3.89
C VAL A 32 2.70 19.87 2.68
N HIS A 33 3.21 20.33 1.54
CA HIS A 33 3.32 19.51 0.34
C HIS A 33 4.18 18.27 0.62
N ASN A 34 3.85 17.15 -0.03
CA ASN A 34 4.55 15.86 0.09
C ASN A 34 4.38 15.11 1.43
N TRP A 35 3.38 15.44 2.24
CA TRP A 35 3.02 14.69 3.46
C TRP A 35 2.85 13.17 3.21
N HIS A 36 2.39 12.80 2.01
CA HIS A 36 2.14 11.43 1.57
C HIS A 36 3.41 10.56 1.55
N PHE A 37 4.60 11.17 1.41
CA PHE A 37 5.88 10.45 1.47
C PHE A 37 6.13 9.84 2.85
N LEU A 38 5.94 10.66 3.89
CA LEU A 38 6.09 10.22 5.28
C LEU A 38 5.04 9.15 5.61
N ALA A 39 3.82 9.31 5.10
CA ALA A 39 2.76 8.33 5.27
C ALA A 39 3.12 6.98 4.62
N ALA A 40 3.53 6.95 3.35
CA ALA A 40 3.84 5.71 2.63
C ALA A 40 4.96 4.91 3.29
N ILE A 41 6.07 5.57 3.67
CA ILE A 41 7.18 4.92 4.37
C ILE A 41 6.77 4.52 5.79
N GLY A 42 6.05 5.38 6.51
CA GLY A 42 5.60 5.12 7.87
C GLY A 42 4.68 3.91 7.96
N VAL A 43 3.68 3.83 7.06
CA VAL A 43 2.76 2.70 6.96
C VAL A 43 3.51 1.43 6.60
N TRP A 44 4.49 1.48 5.70
CA TRP A 44 5.32 0.31 5.39
C TRP A 44 6.11 -0.18 6.61
N PHE A 45 6.84 0.69 7.30
CA PHE A 45 7.60 0.30 8.50
C PHE A 45 6.72 -0.27 9.60
N PHE A 46 5.56 0.34 9.82
CA PHE A 46 4.62 -0.11 10.84
C PHE A 46 3.97 -1.46 10.48
N SER A 47 3.49 -1.61 9.25
CA SER A 47 2.87 -2.85 8.77
C SER A 47 3.87 -4.00 8.71
N ASP A 48 5.09 -3.77 8.25
CA ASP A 48 6.16 -4.76 8.22
C ASP A 48 6.53 -5.22 9.65
N TYR A 49 6.65 -4.29 10.60
CA TYR A 49 6.84 -4.62 12.01
C TYR A 49 5.72 -5.53 12.54
N LEU A 50 4.45 -5.22 12.25
CA LEU A 50 3.32 -6.06 12.66
C LEU A 50 3.38 -7.46 12.01
N ALA A 51 3.66 -7.53 10.72
CA ALA A 51 3.74 -8.78 9.95
C ALA A 51 4.94 -9.66 10.37
N SER A 52 6.06 -9.04 10.75
CA SER A 52 7.29 -9.71 11.15
C SER A 52 7.13 -10.58 12.41
N LYS A 53 6.06 -10.33 13.19
CA LYS A 53 5.67 -11.17 14.33
C LYS A 53 5.07 -12.52 13.91
N LYS A 54 4.78 -12.71 12.61
CA LYS A 54 4.16 -13.93 12.05
C LYS A 54 5.03 -14.61 11.00
N THR A 55 5.57 -13.85 10.05
CA THR A 55 6.41 -14.40 8.97
C THR A 55 7.83 -13.88 9.07
N LYS A 56 8.77 -14.59 8.41
CA LYS A 56 10.17 -14.18 8.24
C LYS A 56 10.45 -13.59 6.86
N ASP A 57 9.41 -13.45 6.07
CA ASP A 57 9.45 -13.04 4.68
C ASP A 57 8.60 -11.77 4.50
N THR A 58 8.79 -10.78 5.37
CA THR A 58 8.34 -9.40 5.13
C THR A 58 9.33 -8.66 4.24
N ALA A 59 8.92 -7.58 3.57
CA ALA A 59 9.78 -6.81 2.67
C ALA A 59 11.09 -6.38 3.36
N LEU A 60 11.00 -5.86 4.59
CA LEU A 60 12.14 -5.36 5.35
C LEU A 60 13.06 -6.49 5.82
N GLN A 61 12.51 -7.64 6.22
CA GLN A 61 13.33 -8.81 6.56
C GLN A 61 14.06 -9.36 5.33
N ILE A 62 13.41 -9.34 4.16
CA ILE A 62 14.06 -9.71 2.89
C ILE A 62 15.16 -8.71 2.58
N LEU A 63 14.94 -7.40 2.73
CA LEU A 63 15.96 -6.37 2.55
C LEU A 63 17.19 -6.60 3.45
N MET A 64 16.97 -6.91 4.73
CA MET A 64 18.04 -7.18 5.68
C MET A 64 18.81 -8.47 5.39
N ARG A 65 18.14 -9.50 4.87
CA ARG A 65 18.72 -10.84 4.62
C ARG A 65 19.36 -10.97 3.24
N ASP A 66 18.69 -10.48 2.21
CA ASP A 66 19.05 -10.65 0.80
C ASP A 66 18.59 -9.42 -0.01
N LYS A 67 19.49 -8.43 -0.10
CA LYS A 67 19.27 -7.20 -0.86
C LYS A 67 18.96 -7.46 -2.33
N LYS A 68 19.54 -8.49 -2.95
CA LYS A 68 19.31 -8.81 -4.36
C LYS A 68 17.90 -9.35 -4.57
N LYS A 69 17.43 -10.21 -3.66
CA LYS A 69 16.03 -10.68 -3.66
C LYS A 69 15.06 -9.53 -3.39
N PHE A 70 15.37 -8.62 -2.46
CA PHE A 70 14.57 -7.43 -2.23
C PHE A 70 14.48 -6.54 -3.46
N LEU A 71 15.60 -6.25 -4.13
CA LEU A 71 15.60 -5.41 -5.34
C LEU A 71 14.76 -6.01 -6.46
N LYS A 72 14.81 -7.33 -6.66
CA LYS A 72 13.92 -8.02 -7.61
C LYS A 72 12.46 -7.87 -7.23
N LEU A 73 12.15 -8.05 -5.96
CA LEU A 73 10.79 -7.92 -5.45
C LEU A 73 10.27 -6.49 -5.59
N TYR A 74 11.08 -5.51 -5.21
CA TYR A 74 10.81 -4.08 -5.36
C TYR A 74 10.56 -3.73 -6.83
N PHE A 75 11.43 -4.19 -7.74
CA PHE A 75 11.28 -3.96 -9.18
C PHE A 75 9.97 -4.55 -9.72
N ILE A 76 9.59 -5.76 -9.30
CA ILE A 76 8.31 -6.36 -9.71
C ILE A 76 7.12 -5.54 -9.18
N MET A 77 7.15 -5.12 -7.91
CA MET A 77 6.09 -4.27 -7.37
C MET A 77 6.04 -2.89 -8.05
N PHE A 78 7.19 -2.38 -8.48
CA PHE A 78 7.26 -1.13 -9.24
C PHE A 78 6.59 -1.27 -10.60
N LEU A 79 6.87 -2.34 -11.35
CA LEU A 79 6.18 -2.63 -12.62
C LEU A 79 4.67 -2.81 -12.42
N ILE A 80 4.26 -3.48 -11.35
CA ILE A 80 2.85 -3.61 -10.99
C ILE A 80 2.23 -2.24 -10.71
N GLY A 81 2.94 -1.36 -9.99
CA GLY A 81 2.52 0.03 -9.76
C GLY A 81 2.30 0.80 -11.06
N ILE A 82 3.22 0.67 -12.03
CA ILE A 82 3.06 1.25 -13.38
C ILE A 82 1.79 0.73 -14.05
N ILE A 83 1.56 -0.59 -14.02
CA ILE A 83 0.36 -1.18 -14.63
C ILE A 83 -0.92 -0.68 -13.95
N ILE A 84 -0.94 -0.58 -12.61
CA ILE A 84 -2.08 -0.05 -11.85
C ILE A 84 -2.35 1.40 -12.25
N GLU A 85 -1.31 2.22 -12.37
CA GLU A 85 -1.44 3.63 -12.76
C GLU A 85 -1.99 3.77 -14.19
N ILE A 86 -1.46 3.01 -15.15
CA ILE A 86 -1.93 3.01 -16.55
C ILE A 86 -3.41 2.57 -16.63
N ILE A 87 -3.75 1.44 -15.98
CA ILE A 87 -5.12 0.93 -15.97
C ILE A 87 -6.05 1.91 -15.25
N GLY A 88 -5.63 2.47 -14.12
CA GLY A 88 -6.39 3.44 -13.35
C GLY A 88 -6.73 4.67 -14.19
N ARG A 89 -5.74 5.24 -14.88
CA ARG A 89 -5.92 6.36 -15.81
C ARG A 89 -6.88 6.02 -16.94
N PHE A 90 -6.70 4.86 -17.57
CA PHE A 90 -7.56 4.41 -18.65
C PHE A 90 -9.02 4.28 -18.18
N ILE A 91 -9.25 3.65 -17.01
CA ILE A 91 -10.56 3.56 -16.38
C ILE A 91 -11.14 4.95 -16.19
N LEU A 92 -10.43 5.84 -15.50
CA LEU A 92 -10.94 7.16 -15.13
C LEU A 92 -11.20 8.08 -16.34
N GLN A 93 -10.46 7.92 -17.45
CA GLN A 93 -10.77 8.58 -18.73
C GLN A 93 -12.16 8.20 -19.24
N PHE A 94 -12.64 6.95 -19.06
CA PHE A 94 -14.03 6.59 -19.38
C PHE A 94 -15.06 7.38 -18.59
N TRP A 95 -14.71 7.87 -17.40
CA TRP A 95 -15.58 8.71 -16.58
C TRP A 95 -15.34 10.20 -16.75
N SER A 96 -14.56 10.61 -17.77
CA SER A 96 -14.29 12.02 -18.09
C SER A 96 -13.60 12.80 -16.97
N TYR A 97 -12.83 12.13 -16.11
CA TYR A 97 -12.00 12.82 -15.12
C TYR A 97 -10.85 13.56 -15.81
N SER A 98 -10.62 14.82 -15.41
CA SER A 98 -9.46 15.59 -15.84
C SER A 98 -8.22 15.12 -15.10
N PHE A 99 -7.11 14.97 -15.83
CA PHE A 99 -5.82 14.57 -15.29
C PHE A 99 -4.79 15.68 -15.46
N ILE A 100 -4.08 16.01 -14.39
CA ILE A 100 -2.89 16.85 -14.46
C ILE A 100 -1.71 15.95 -14.85
N ASN A 101 -1.29 16.03 -16.12
CA ASN A 101 -0.11 15.32 -16.61
C ASN A 101 1.16 16.04 -16.15
N SER A 102 1.66 15.69 -14.97
CA SER A 102 2.97 16.13 -14.49
C SER A 102 3.94 14.94 -14.44
N PRO A 103 4.85 14.80 -15.41
CA PRO A 103 5.73 13.62 -15.50
C PRO A 103 6.62 13.45 -14.27
N ILE A 104 6.96 14.53 -13.58
CA ILE A 104 7.76 14.50 -12.34
C ILE A 104 6.92 13.94 -11.19
N PHE A 105 5.68 14.42 -11.02
CA PHE A 105 4.77 13.94 -9.98
C PHE A 105 4.42 12.46 -10.17
N GLU A 106 4.22 12.05 -11.42
CA GLU A 106 3.95 10.66 -11.80
C GLU A 106 5.12 9.74 -11.48
N LEU A 107 6.35 10.13 -11.84
CA LEU A 107 7.54 9.35 -11.53
C LEU A 107 7.72 9.19 -10.01
N VAL A 108 7.47 10.26 -9.26
CA VAL A 108 7.57 10.27 -7.79
C VAL A 108 6.54 9.32 -7.17
N LEU A 109 5.28 9.36 -7.62
CA LEU A 109 4.24 8.41 -7.18
C LEU A 109 4.63 6.96 -7.49
N LEU A 110 5.14 6.68 -8.68
CA LEU A 110 5.54 5.34 -9.12
C LEU A 110 6.63 4.72 -8.24
N ILE A 111 7.59 5.52 -7.75
CA ILE A 111 8.64 5.07 -6.83
C ILE A 111 8.05 4.61 -5.48
N TYR A 112 6.86 5.09 -5.10
CA TYR A 112 6.22 4.76 -3.83
C TYR A 112 5.26 3.57 -3.87
N TYR A 113 4.73 3.22 -5.04
CA TYR A 113 3.85 2.07 -5.22
C TYR A 113 4.38 0.77 -4.56
N PRO A 114 5.68 0.42 -4.68
CA PRO A 114 6.21 -0.74 -3.98
C PRO A 114 5.96 -0.73 -2.46
N PHE A 115 6.15 0.41 -1.78
CA PHE A 115 5.95 0.52 -0.34
C PHE A 115 4.47 0.39 0.04
N ILE A 116 3.57 0.92 -0.80
CA ILE A 116 2.12 0.79 -0.63
C ILE A 116 1.71 -0.69 -0.78
N LEU A 117 2.18 -1.36 -1.83
CA LEU A 117 1.87 -2.77 -2.10
C LEU A 117 2.44 -3.71 -1.03
N PHE A 118 3.66 -3.44 -0.54
CA PHE A 118 4.21 -4.13 0.63
C PHE A 118 3.27 -3.96 1.82
N SER A 119 2.90 -2.72 2.14
CA SER A 119 2.03 -2.41 3.27
C SER A 119 0.72 -3.18 3.24
N PHE A 120 0.04 -3.24 2.09
CA PHE A 120 -1.20 -4.00 1.93
C PHE A 120 -1.01 -5.48 2.25
N ARG A 121 0.06 -6.09 1.73
CA ARG A 121 0.39 -7.49 1.99
C ARG A 121 0.76 -7.73 3.46
N GLU A 122 1.55 -6.85 4.06
CA GLU A 122 2.00 -6.99 5.44
C GLU A 122 0.86 -6.79 6.43
N LEU A 123 -0.02 -5.81 6.21
CA LEU A 123 -1.26 -5.67 6.99
C LEU A 123 -2.14 -6.92 6.85
N TYR A 124 -2.27 -7.48 5.64
CA TYR A 124 -3.02 -8.73 5.45
C TYR A 124 -2.43 -9.89 6.28
N VAL A 125 -1.11 -10.07 6.25
CA VAL A 125 -0.42 -11.08 7.07
C VAL A 125 -0.62 -10.82 8.57
N ALA A 126 -0.57 -9.55 9.01
CA ALA A 126 -0.82 -9.19 10.40
C ALA A 126 -2.26 -9.47 10.84
N PHE A 127 -3.26 -9.03 10.08
CA PHE A 127 -4.67 -9.20 10.43
C PHE A 127 -5.19 -10.62 10.29
N THR A 128 -4.60 -11.44 9.40
CA THR A 128 -4.91 -12.87 9.36
C THR A 128 -4.54 -13.59 10.66
N ARG A 129 -3.62 -13.05 11.48
CA ARG A 129 -3.36 -13.54 12.84
C ARG A 129 -4.45 -13.12 13.81
N ALA A 130 -4.83 -11.84 13.78
CA ALA A 130 -5.77 -11.27 14.76
C ALA A 130 -7.21 -11.79 14.56
N THR A 131 -7.60 -12.05 13.32
CA THR A 131 -8.97 -12.46 12.96
C THR A 131 -9.14 -13.96 12.79
N GLU A 132 -8.04 -14.71 12.63
CA GLU A 132 -8.01 -16.14 12.28
C GLU A 132 -8.74 -16.52 10.97
N LYS A 133 -9.32 -15.53 10.26
CA LYS A 133 -10.14 -15.71 9.06
C LYS A 133 -9.59 -14.83 7.93
N LYS A 134 -9.09 -15.49 6.87
CA LYS A 134 -8.45 -14.82 5.72
C LYS A 134 -9.33 -13.76 5.06
N TRP A 135 -10.62 -14.03 4.92
CA TRP A 135 -11.57 -13.09 4.31
C TRP A 135 -11.81 -11.86 5.19
N MET A 136 -11.85 -12.00 6.52
CA MET A 136 -12.00 -10.86 7.44
C MET A 136 -10.78 -9.95 7.38
N ALA A 137 -9.58 -10.53 7.38
CA ALA A 137 -8.35 -9.78 7.22
C ALA A 137 -8.33 -8.99 5.90
N MET A 138 -8.82 -9.60 4.81
CA MET A 138 -8.95 -8.91 3.52
C MET A 138 -9.89 -7.70 3.62
N ILE A 139 -11.08 -7.87 4.20
CA ILE A 139 -12.05 -6.77 4.37
C ILE A 139 -11.45 -5.63 5.21
N ILE A 140 -10.81 -5.94 6.34
CA ILE A 140 -10.19 -4.93 7.22
C ILE A 140 -9.12 -4.15 6.46
N VAL A 141 -8.25 -4.84 5.74
CA VAL A 141 -7.16 -4.21 4.99
C VAL A 141 -7.71 -3.36 3.84
N MET A 142 -8.74 -3.84 3.15
CA MET A 142 -9.43 -3.04 2.14
C MET A 142 -9.99 -1.77 2.78
N LEU A 143 -10.72 -1.85 3.89
CA LEU A 143 -11.27 -0.69 4.60
C LEU A 143 -10.18 0.31 5.02
N ILE A 144 -9.04 -0.17 5.53
CA ILE A 144 -7.88 0.70 5.83
C ILE A 144 -7.38 1.39 4.56
N GLY A 145 -7.24 0.65 3.45
CA GLY A 145 -6.84 1.20 2.16
C GLY A 145 -7.82 2.28 1.66
N VAL A 146 -9.12 2.04 1.79
CA VAL A 146 -10.17 3.01 1.44
C VAL A 146 -10.03 4.29 2.25
N LEU A 147 -9.87 4.17 3.57
CA LEU A 147 -9.71 5.33 4.46
C LEU A 147 -8.45 6.13 4.10
N LEU A 148 -7.32 5.46 3.88
CA LEU A 148 -6.07 6.13 3.49
C LEU A 148 -6.21 6.86 2.14
N TRP A 149 -6.88 6.24 1.17
CA TRP A 149 -7.11 6.85 -0.14
C TRP A 149 -8.04 8.07 -0.07
N GLN A 150 -9.09 7.99 0.76
CA GLN A 150 -9.99 9.13 0.98
C GLN A 150 -9.29 10.29 1.69
N VAL A 151 -8.46 10.02 2.70
CA VAL A 151 -7.63 11.05 3.35
C VAL A 151 -6.72 11.73 2.32
N GLY A 152 -6.11 10.98 1.40
CA GLY A 152 -5.41 11.53 0.24
C GLY A 152 -6.27 12.50 -0.58
N GLY A 153 -7.40 12.03 -1.09
CA GLY A 153 -8.27 12.83 -1.95
C GLY A 153 -8.86 14.08 -1.29
N PHE A 154 -9.13 14.07 0.02
CA PHE A 154 -9.66 15.23 0.73
C PHE A 154 -8.59 16.29 1.05
N PHE A 155 -7.34 15.88 1.31
CA PHE A 155 -6.32 16.76 1.89
C PHE A 155 -5.15 17.09 0.98
N SER A 156 -4.84 16.30 -0.05
CA SER A 156 -3.93 16.75 -1.10
C SER A 156 -4.73 17.38 -2.23
N GLY A 157 -4.73 18.72 -2.28
CA GLY A 157 -5.34 19.47 -3.37
C GLY A 157 -4.80 19.13 -4.77
N ASP A 158 -3.67 18.41 -4.85
CA ASP A 158 -3.08 17.89 -6.09
C ASP A 158 -3.57 16.48 -6.46
N TRP A 159 -4.24 15.79 -5.54
CA TRP A 159 -4.82 14.46 -5.75
C TRP A 159 -6.23 14.64 -6.28
N ASP A 160 -6.31 15.24 -7.47
CA ASP A 160 -7.52 15.78 -8.09
C ASP A 160 -8.43 14.67 -8.66
N TYR A 161 -8.59 13.57 -7.91
CA TYR A 161 -9.80 12.75 -7.95
C TYR A 161 -10.80 13.35 -6.98
N GLN A 162 -11.14 14.63 -7.16
CA GLN A 162 -12.39 15.11 -6.61
C GLN A 162 -13.48 14.33 -7.33
N VAL A 163 -13.97 13.28 -6.68
CA VAL A 163 -15.16 12.55 -7.12
C VAL A 163 -16.30 13.54 -7.05
N GLN A 164 -16.46 14.33 -8.13
CA GLN A 164 -17.60 15.21 -8.29
C GLN A 164 -18.81 14.29 -8.33
N SER A 165 -19.56 14.34 -7.25
CA SER A 165 -20.78 13.59 -6.98
C SER A 165 -21.79 13.84 -8.09
N TYR A 166 -21.77 13.02 -9.15
CA TYR A 166 -22.79 13.07 -10.20
C TYR A 166 -23.61 11.78 -10.21
N SER A 167 -24.82 11.89 -9.63
CA SER A 167 -26.00 11.04 -9.80
C SER A 167 -25.96 9.58 -9.28
N ASN A 168 -27.07 9.19 -8.64
CA ASN A 168 -27.28 7.96 -7.86
C ASN A 168 -27.02 6.62 -8.58
N LEU A 169 -26.91 6.58 -9.92
CA LEU A 169 -26.59 5.37 -10.70
C LEU A 169 -25.10 5.22 -11.01
N LYS A 170 -24.30 6.31 -11.00
CA LYS A 170 -22.83 6.25 -11.17
C LYS A 170 -22.11 5.84 -9.89
N LEU A 171 -22.72 6.08 -8.72
CA LEU A 171 -22.21 5.62 -7.42
C LEU A 171 -22.02 4.10 -7.40
N PHE A 172 -23.00 3.31 -7.83
CA PHE A 172 -22.94 1.83 -7.80
C PHE A 172 -21.80 1.24 -8.65
N ASN A 173 -21.59 1.74 -9.87
CA ASN A 173 -20.51 1.25 -10.74
C ASN A 173 -19.13 1.65 -10.22
N LEU A 174 -18.97 2.88 -9.70
CA LEU A 174 -17.72 3.34 -9.10
C LEU A 174 -17.35 2.52 -7.86
N HIS A 175 -18.35 2.13 -7.05
CA HIS A 175 -18.15 1.27 -5.89
C HIS A 175 -17.65 -0.12 -6.26
N PHE A 176 -18.13 -0.73 -7.36
CA PHE A 176 -17.67 -2.06 -7.78
C PHE A 176 -16.21 -2.06 -8.25
N PHE A 177 -15.82 -1.11 -9.10
CA PHE A 177 -14.42 -0.96 -9.52
C PHE A 177 -13.51 -0.65 -8.33
N PHE A 178 -13.97 0.16 -7.40
CA PHE A 178 -13.22 0.49 -6.19
C PHE A 178 -13.04 -0.71 -5.26
N ILE A 179 -14.07 -1.54 -5.07
CA ILE A 179 -14.00 -2.78 -4.30
C ILE A 179 -13.04 -3.77 -4.95
N ILE A 180 -13.15 -3.98 -6.27
CA ILE A 180 -12.23 -4.87 -7.01
C ILE A 180 -10.80 -4.33 -6.94
N GLY A 181 -10.59 -3.05 -7.21
CA GLY A 181 -9.27 -2.41 -7.15
C GLY A 181 -8.65 -2.58 -5.76
N SER A 182 -9.42 -2.31 -4.70
CA SER A 182 -8.98 -2.47 -3.32
C SER A 182 -8.63 -3.93 -2.99
N ALA A 183 -9.41 -4.90 -3.49
CA ALA A 183 -9.10 -6.31 -3.33
C ALA A 183 -7.82 -6.70 -4.07
N LEU A 184 -7.63 -6.20 -5.31
CA LEU A 184 -6.44 -6.45 -6.12
C LEU A 184 -5.17 -5.87 -5.49
N LEU A 185 -5.25 -4.68 -4.87
CA LEU A 185 -4.13 -4.07 -4.13
C LEU A 185 -3.63 -4.96 -2.99
N VAL A 186 -4.48 -5.82 -2.43
CA VAL A 186 -4.08 -6.83 -1.43
C VAL A 186 -3.64 -8.13 -2.09
N LEU A 187 -4.43 -8.65 -3.04
CA LEU A 187 -4.23 -9.98 -3.62
C LEU A 187 -3.00 -10.07 -4.51
N ILE A 188 -2.71 -9.03 -5.31
CA ILE A 188 -1.56 -9.01 -6.21
C ILE A 188 -0.24 -9.18 -5.43
N PRO A 189 0.08 -8.36 -4.41
CA PRO A 189 1.33 -8.55 -3.70
C PRO A 189 1.39 -9.86 -2.92
N VAL A 190 0.26 -10.35 -2.38
CA VAL A 190 0.18 -11.70 -1.78
C VAL A 190 0.55 -12.78 -2.80
N TYR A 191 -0.02 -12.71 -4.01
CA TYR A 191 0.25 -13.64 -5.10
C TYR A 191 1.73 -13.63 -5.51
N VAL A 192 2.33 -12.44 -5.67
CA VAL A 192 3.74 -12.28 -6.04
C VAL A 192 4.65 -12.93 -4.99
N TYR A 193 4.41 -12.66 -3.71
CA TYR A 193 5.21 -13.24 -2.62
C TYR A 193 5.13 -14.77 -2.63
N ARG A 194 3.92 -15.32 -2.80
CA ARG A 194 3.67 -16.76 -2.74
C ARG A 194 4.22 -17.50 -3.95
N ASN A 195 3.93 -17.03 -5.15
CA ASN A 195 4.12 -17.81 -6.38
C ASN A 195 5.38 -17.43 -7.16
N ILE A 196 5.84 -16.18 -7.07
CA ILE A 196 7.05 -15.73 -7.77
C ILE A 196 8.28 -15.90 -6.88
N PHE A 197 8.16 -15.58 -5.59
CA PHE A 197 9.28 -15.61 -4.65
C PHE A 197 9.29 -16.82 -3.69
N ASN A 198 8.28 -17.69 -3.77
CA ASN A 198 8.10 -18.88 -2.93
C ASN A 198 8.21 -18.58 -1.43
N LEU A 199 7.65 -17.45 -1.00
CA LEU A 199 7.66 -16.98 0.39
C LEU A 199 6.40 -17.48 1.10
N LYS A 200 6.55 -18.04 2.31
CA LYS A 200 5.42 -18.61 3.06
C LYS A 200 4.72 -17.54 3.90
N GLU A 201 3.38 -17.56 3.89
CA GLU A 201 2.49 -16.76 4.75
C GLU A 201 2.57 -17.16 6.22
#